data_AF-A0A5F2B0Z8-F1
#
_entry.id   AF-A0A5F2B0Z8-F1
#
_cell.length_a   1.000
_cell.length_b   1.000
_cell.length_c   1.000
_cell.angle_alpha   90.00
_cell.angle_beta   90.00
_cell.angle_gamma   90.00
#
_symmetry.space_group_name_H-M   'P 1'
#
loop_
_entity.id
_entity.type
_entity.pdbx_description
1 polymer ?
#
loop_
_entity_poly.entity_id
_entity_poly.type
_entity_poly.pdbx_seq_one_letter_code
_entity_poly.pdbx_strand_id
1 'polypeptide(L)'
;MSSEAERLIAEIVRKEQRSLEKFYDLYGPMLYSVVYKILMNREEAEEILQEVFSILWTKAEQFDSSKSSPLTWMTTIARNAALSKIRSVDHRTRRQSFEFQESFAENPKVIQDSVFQNVMDSSLRDKVKQAISGLAPEISILLEEAYWSGLSQSEIAKKYNLPLGTVKSRIRSGLMELRASLKDWS
;
A
#
# COMPACT_ATOMS: atom_id res chain seq x y z
N MET A 1 -18.81 0.44 15.15
CA MET A 1 -18.43 1.85 15.44
C MET A 1 -17.48 2.28 14.35
N SER A 2 -17.71 3.44 13.73
CA SER A 2 -16.82 3.94 12.68
C SER A 2 -15.48 4.36 13.28
N SER A 3 -14.37 3.97 12.65
CA SER A 3 -13.04 4.34 13.12
C SER A 3 -12.84 5.86 13.10
N GLU A 4 -11.94 6.39 13.94
CA GLU A 4 -11.63 7.83 13.92
C GLU A 4 -11.21 8.31 12.52
N ALA A 5 -10.42 7.49 11.81
CA ALA A 5 -9.99 7.76 10.44
C ALA A 5 -11.16 7.82 9.43
N GLU A 6 -12.17 6.94 9.56
CA GLU A 6 -13.36 7.01 8.71
C GLU A 6 -14.16 8.30 8.95
N ARG A 7 -14.26 8.73 10.21
CA ARG A 7 -14.93 10.01 10.54
C ARG A 7 -14.18 11.19 9.93
N LEU A 8 -12.85 11.21 10.04
CA LEU A 8 -12.02 12.25 9.42
C LEU A 8 -12.21 12.27 7.90
N ILE A 9 -12.27 11.12 7.22
CA ILE A 9 -12.55 11.07 5.78
C ILE A 9 -13.93 11.65 5.46
N ALA A 10 -14.96 11.29 6.23
CA ALA A 10 -16.31 11.83 6.00
C ALA A 10 -16.38 13.36 6.18
N GLU A 11 -15.58 13.94 7.07
CA GLU A 11 -15.43 15.38 7.25
C GLU A 11 -14.62 16.02 6.10
N ILE A 12 -13.57 15.33 5.61
CA ILE A 12 -12.79 15.76 4.44
C ILE A 12 -13.66 15.83 3.17
N VAL A 13 -14.61 14.89 2.99
CA VAL A 13 -15.62 14.97 1.91
C VAL A 13 -16.38 16.29 1.94
N ARG A 14 -16.66 16.81 3.15
CA ARG A 14 -17.32 18.11 3.38
C ARG A 14 -16.35 19.30 3.34
N LYS A 15 -15.10 19.07 2.96
CA LYS A 15 -14.02 20.07 2.88
C LYS A 15 -13.66 20.71 4.22
N GLU A 16 -13.74 19.93 5.31
CA GLU A 16 -13.21 20.35 6.61
C GLU A 16 -11.68 20.23 6.64
N GLN A 17 -10.99 21.37 6.53
CA GLN A 17 -9.53 21.41 6.46
C GLN A 17 -8.84 20.81 7.70
N ARG A 18 -9.38 21.07 8.89
CA ARG A 18 -8.83 20.55 10.15
C ARG A 18 -8.83 19.01 10.20
N SER A 19 -9.77 18.37 9.50
CA SER A 19 -9.86 16.92 9.47
C SER A 19 -8.78 16.32 8.56
N LEU A 20 -8.40 17.03 7.49
CA LEU A 20 -7.25 16.66 6.66
C LEU A 20 -5.93 16.77 7.44
N GLU A 21 -5.75 17.86 8.19
CA GLU A 21 -4.56 18.07 9.04
C GLU A 21 -4.43 16.95 10.08
N LYS A 22 -5.52 16.63 10.80
CA LYS A 22 -5.54 15.51 11.75
C LYS A 22 -5.24 14.16 11.09
N PHE A 23 -5.78 13.92 9.89
CA PHE A 23 -5.48 12.69 9.15
C PHE A 23 -4.00 12.63 8.76
N TYR A 24 -3.41 13.78 8.39
CA TYR A 24 -1.99 13.90 8.11
C TYR A 24 -1.14 13.59 9.35
N ASP A 25 -1.49 14.14 10.51
CA ASP A 25 -0.76 13.86 11.75
C ASP A 25 -0.80 12.37 12.12
N LEU A 26 -1.93 11.70 11.88
CA LEU A 26 -2.11 10.28 12.18
C LEU A 26 -1.35 9.35 11.21
N TYR A 27 -1.36 9.65 9.90
CA TYR A 27 -0.91 8.70 8.87
C TYR A 27 0.25 9.19 8.00
N GLY A 28 0.55 10.49 8.00
CA GLY A 28 1.60 11.12 7.21
C GLY A 28 2.96 10.45 7.37
N PRO A 29 3.50 10.25 8.60
CA PRO A 29 4.80 9.60 8.81
C PRO A 29 4.87 8.16 8.26
N MET A 30 3.77 7.40 8.37
CA MET A 30 3.69 6.03 7.86
C MET A 30 3.64 6.02 6.33
N LEU A 31 2.78 6.85 5.71
CA LEU A 31 2.68 6.95 4.27
C LEU A 31 3.98 7.47 3.65
N TYR A 32 4.63 8.43 4.29
CA TYR A 32 5.97 8.90 3.92
C TYR A 32 6.97 7.73 3.91
N SER A 33 6.98 6.92 4.97
CA SER A 33 7.87 5.76 5.07
C SER A 33 7.64 4.74 3.95
N VAL A 34 6.40 4.56 3.50
CA VAL A 34 6.05 3.70 2.35
C VAL A 34 6.64 4.28 1.06
N VAL A 35 6.38 5.56 0.79
CA VAL A 35 6.84 6.25 -0.42
C VAL A 35 8.37 6.29 -0.46
N TYR A 36 9.01 6.67 0.64
CA TYR A 36 10.47 6.77 0.75
C TYR A 36 11.17 5.43 0.50
N LYS A 37 10.62 4.30 0.98
CA LYS A 37 11.19 2.97 0.71
C LYS A 37 11.17 2.58 -0.76
N ILE A 38 10.22 3.13 -1.53
CA ILE A 38 10.09 2.86 -2.96
C ILE A 38 11.03 3.76 -3.75
N LEU A 39 11.05 5.06 -3.45
CA LEU A 39 11.82 6.06 -4.21
C LEU A 39 13.29 6.15 -3.78
N MET A 40 13.59 5.84 -2.52
CA MET A 40 14.90 6.03 -1.88
C MET A 40 15.44 7.48 -2.01
N ASN A 41 14.56 8.44 -2.28
CA ASN A 41 14.83 9.87 -2.40
C ASN A 41 13.88 10.65 -1.48
N ARG A 42 14.43 11.53 -0.64
CA ARG A 42 13.67 12.31 0.33
C ARG A 42 12.78 13.36 -0.33
N GLU A 43 13.32 14.14 -1.26
CA GLU A 43 12.63 15.24 -1.92
C GLU A 43 11.44 14.72 -2.73
N GLU A 44 11.66 13.65 -3.51
CA GLU A 44 10.59 13.01 -4.26
C GLU A 44 9.55 12.35 -3.34
N ALA A 45 9.96 11.81 -2.20
CA ALA A 45 9.03 11.23 -1.25
C ALA A 45 8.13 12.28 -0.58
N GLU A 46 8.67 13.45 -0.24
CA GLU A 46 7.90 14.58 0.27
C GLU A 46 6.91 15.09 -0.79
N GLU A 47 7.33 15.22 -2.06
CA GLU A 47 6.46 15.62 -3.19
C GLU A 47 5.30 14.63 -3.37
N ILE A 48 5.59 13.33 -3.43
CA ILE A 48 4.57 12.30 -3.61
C ILE A 48 3.63 12.23 -2.41
N LEU A 49 4.13 12.43 -1.18
CA LEU A 49 3.26 12.50 -0.02
C LEU A 49 2.24 13.64 -0.14
N GLN A 50 2.68 14.82 -0.60
CA GLN A 50 1.76 15.94 -0.83
C GLN A 50 0.71 15.59 -1.90
N GLU A 51 1.10 14.92 -2.99
CA GLU A 51 0.17 14.44 -4.01
C GLU A 51 -0.88 13.48 -3.43
N VAL A 52 -0.47 12.55 -2.56
CA VAL A 52 -1.36 11.60 -1.89
C VAL A 52 -2.41 12.31 -1.05
N PHE A 53 -2.02 13.32 -0.28
CA PHE A 53 -2.97 14.10 0.53
C PHE A 53 -3.84 15.03 -0.33
N SER A 54 -3.34 15.49 -1.47
CA SER A 54 -4.16 16.19 -2.47
C SER A 54 -5.23 15.28 -3.08
N ILE A 55 -4.89 14.01 -3.36
CA ILE A 55 -5.84 12.99 -3.79
C ILE A 55 -6.90 12.75 -2.70
N LEU A 56 -6.49 12.58 -1.44
CA LEU A 56 -7.43 12.44 -0.34
C LEU A 56 -8.38 13.65 -0.27
N TRP A 57 -7.85 14.87 -0.35
CA TRP A 57 -8.66 16.09 -0.30
C TRP A 57 -9.67 16.17 -1.45
N THR A 58 -9.26 15.80 -2.67
CA THR A 58 -10.07 15.97 -3.87
C THR A 58 -11.00 14.80 -4.17
N LYS A 59 -10.69 13.60 -3.67
CA LYS A 59 -11.37 12.34 -4.02
C LYS A 59 -11.78 11.50 -2.81
N ALA A 60 -11.88 12.09 -1.61
CA ALA A 60 -12.31 11.39 -0.39
C ALA A 60 -13.64 10.65 -0.55
N GLU A 61 -14.54 11.14 -1.40
CA GLU A 61 -15.85 10.54 -1.68
C GLU A 61 -15.77 9.16 -2.36
N GLN A 62 -14.60 8.81 -2.91
CA GLN A 62 -14.36 7.50 -3.52
C GLN A 62 -13.99 6.42 -2.49
N PHE A 63 -13.73 6.81 -1.24
CA PHE A 63 -13.48 5.87 -0.17
C PHE A 63 -14.75 5.08 0.17
N ASP A 64 -14.61 3.76 0.22
CA ASP A 64 -15.68 2.83 0.57
C ASP A 64 -15.21 1.93 1.72
N SER A 65 -15.76 2.19 2.91
CA SER A 65 -15.45 1.45 4.14
C SER A 65 -15.83 -0.03 4.08
N SER A 66 -16.71 -0.44 3.15
CA SER A 66 -17.05 -1.85 2.95
C SER A 66 -15.96 -2.62 2.20
N LYS A 67 -15.10 -1.92 1.44
CA LYS A 67 -14.04 -2.52 0.61
C LYS A 67 -12.70 -2.58 1.32
N SER A 68 -12.36 -1.55 2.10
CA SER A 68 -11.06 -1.46 2.77
C SER A 68 -11.05 -0.47 3.93
N SER A 69 -10.07 -0.60 4.84
CA SER A 69 -9.83 0.41 5.87
C SER A 69 -9.25 1.71 5.25
N PRO A 70 -9.42 2.89 5.89
CA PRO A 70 -8.80 4.15 5.46
C PRO A 70 -7.30 4.03 5.20
N LEU A 71 -6.57 3.37 6.11
CA LEU A 71 -5.13 3.18 6.00
C LEU A 71 -4.76 2.32 4.78
N THR A 72 -5.51 1.23 4.53
CA THR A 72 -5.28 0.36 3.37
C THR A 72 -5.48 1.13 2.06
N TRP A 73 -6.56 1.91 1.98
CA TRP A 73 -6.86 2.74 0.81
C TRP A 73 -5.77 3.78 0.57
N MET A 74 -5.38 4.53 1.60
CA MET A 74 -4.34 5.56 1.50
C MET A 74 -2.96 4.98 1.19
N THR A 75 -2.60 3.82 1.75
CA THR A 75 -1.35 3.12 1.43
C THR A 75 -1.31 2.70 -0.04
N THR A 76 -2.44 2.28 -0.59
CA THR A 76 -2.57 1.93 -2.02
C THR A 76 -2.31 3.15 -2.90
N ILE A 77 -2.91 4.29 -2.57
CA ILE A 77 -2.72 5.56 -3.28
C ILE A 77 -1.24 5.97 -3.23
N ALA A 78 -0.63 5.98 -2.03
CA ALA A 78 0.77 6.36 -1.84
C ALA A 78 1.76 5.51 -2.63
N ARG A 79 1.56 4.19 -2.60
CA ARG A 79 2.37 3.26 -3.37
C ARG A 79 2.24 3.47 -4.87
N ASN A 80 1.02 3.62 -5.37
CA ASN A 80 0.78 3.81 -6.80
C ASN A 80 1.39 5.13 -7.30
N ALA A 81 1.30 6.21 -6.51
CA ALA A 81 1.93 7.48 -6.81
C ALA A 81 3.46 7.34 -6.88
N ALA A 82 4.08 6.66 -5.90
CA ALA A 82 5.52 6.41 -5.90
C ALA A 82 5.99 5.60 -7.12
N LEU A 83 5.28 4.51 -7.47
CA LEU A 83 5.60 3.70 -8.65
C LEU A 83 5.42 4.46 -9.97
N SER A 84 4.39 5.32 -10.04
CA SER A 84 4.17 6.21 -11.18
C SER A 84 5.37 7.14 -11.38
N LYS A 85 5.90 7.71 -10.29
CA LYS A 85 7.11 8.54 -10.32
C LYS A 85 8.30 7.78 -10.92
N ILE A 86 8.61 6.57 -10.45
CA ILE A 86 9.70 5.74 -10.99
C ILE A 86 9.52 5.51 -12.49
N ARG A 87 8.31 5.15 -12.93
CA ARG A 87 8.02 4.89 -14.36
C ARG A 87 8.15 6.14 -15.21
N SER A 88 7.81 7.31 -14.67
CA SER A 88 7.94 8.60 -15.36
C SER A 88 9.40 9.03 -15.52
N VAL A 89 10.27 8.62 -14.58
CA VAL A 89 11.72 8.86 -14.65
C VAL A 89 12.39 7.93 -15.66
N ASP A 90 11.98 6.66 -15.71
CA ASP A 90 12.50 5.66 -16.68
C ASP A 90 11.98 5.90 -18.12
N HIS A 91 10.83 6.56 -18.25
CA HIS A 91 10.23 6.92 -19.53
C HIS A 91 9.95 8.43 -19.62
N ARG A 92 10.94 9.18 -20.10
CA ARG A 92 10.81 10.56 -20.61
C ARG A 92 9.83 10.69 -21.81
N THR A 93 8.77 9.88 -21.92
CA THR A 93 7.61 10.11 -22.79
C THR A 93 6.43 9.22 -22.35
N ARG A 94 5.58 9.73 -21.46
CA ARG A 94 4.13 9.82 -21.69
C ARG A 94 3.50 10.52 -20.51
N ARG A 95 2.87 11.66 -20.80
CA ARG A 95 1.89 12.31 -19.93
C ARG A 95 0.73 11.32 -19.71
N GLN A 96 0.87 10.40 -18.78
CA GLN A 96 -0.29 9.87 -18.09
C GLN A 96 -0.46 10.75 -16.86
N SER A 97 -1.29 11.78 -17.06
CA SER A 97 -2.13 12.28 -15.98
C SER A 97 -2.62 11.11 -15.16
N PHE A 98 -2.67 11.29 -13.84
CA PHE A 98 -3.30 10.42 -12.86
C PHE A 98 -4.79 10.20 -13.23
N GLU A 99 -5.05 9.53 -14.36
CA GLU A 99 -6.32 8.92 -14.64
C GLU A 99 -6.43 7.89 -13.53
N PHE A 100 -7.35 8.21 -12.62
CA PHE A 100 -7.96 7.29 -11.71
C PHE A 100 -8.67 6.23 -12.57
N GLN A 101 -7.90 5.44 -13.31
CA GLN A 101 -8.40 4.34 -14.12
C GLN A 101 -8.92 3.36 -13.09
N GLU A 102 -10.24 3.29 -12.99
CA GLU A 102 -11.14 2.12 -13.04
C GLU A 102 -10.67 0.75 -12.50
N SER A 103 -9.38 0.54 -12.31
CA SER A 103 -8.73 -0.57 -11.61
C SER A 103 -8.93 -0.58 -10.09
N PHE A 104 -9.59 0.42 -9.50
CA PHE A 104 -10.16 0.27 -8.14
C PHE A 104 -11.35 -0.71 -8.12
N ALA A 105 -11.96 -1.02 -9.27
CA ALA A 105 -13.04 -2.01 -9.38
C ALA A 105 -12.51 -3.45 -9.43
N GLU A 106 -11.25 -3.67 -9.82
CA GLU A 106 -10.59 -4.97 -9.75
C GLU A 106 -9.68 -5.07 -8.52
N ASN A 107 -10.24 -4.70 -7.37
CA ASN A 107 -9.87 -5.21 -6.06
C ASN A 107 -8.36 -5.53 -5.94
N PRO A 108 -7.48 -4.51 -5.90
CA PRO A 108 -6.16 -4.74 -5.38
C PRO A 108 -6.41 -5.05 -3.91
N LYS A 109 -6.51 -6.34 -3.56
CA LYS A 109 -6.19 -6.80 -2.23
C LYS A 109 -4.70 -6.50 -2.03
N VAL A 110 -4.37 -5.20 -1.89
CA VAL A 110 -3.28 -4.75 -1.05
C VAL A 110 -3.52 -5.50 0.22
N ILE A 111 -2.54 -6.33 0.55
CA ILE A 111 -2.51 -7.25 1.68
C ILE A 111 -3.38 -6.70 2.80
N GLN A 112 -4.62 -7.17 2.84
CA GLN A 112 -5.51 -6.95 3.95
C GLN A 112 -4.97 -7.86 5.02
N ASP A 113 -3.96 -7.43 5.78
CA ASP A 113 -3.73 -8.01 7.09
C ASP A 113 -2.95 -7.07 7.99
N SER A 114 -3.56 -6.91 9.17
CA SER A 114 -3.15 -6.21 10.40
C SER A 114 -1.71 -6.42 10.88
N VAL A 115 -0.90 -7.22 10.20
CA VAL A 115 0.47 -7.57 10.62
C VAL A 115 1.37 -6.34 10.65
N PHE A 116 1.03 -5.29 9.89
CA PHE A 116 1.86 -4.10 9.72
C PHE A 116 1.30 -2.81 10.32
N GLN A 117 0.20 -2.85 11.09
CA GLN A 117 -0.23 -1.66 11.84
C GLN A 117 0.77 -1.22 12.93
N ASN A 118 1.81 -2.01 13.21
CA ASN A 118 2.87 -1.67 14.15
C ASN A 118 4.29 -1.92 13.58
N VAL A 119 4.66 -1.29 12.47
CA VAL A 119 6.06 -1.32 11.99
C VAL A 119 6.77 -0.01 12.28
N MET A 120 7.04 0.16 13.57
CA MET A 120 8.09 1.03 14.09
C MET A 120 9.22 0.22 14.75
N ASP A 121 9.10 -1.12 14.84
CA ASP A 121 10.15 -1.94 15.45
C ASP A 121 10.95 -2.72 14.40
N SER A 122 12.24 -2.39 14.31
CA SER A 122 13.23 -3.13 13.51
C SER A 122 13.23 -4.64 13.80
N SER A 123 12.91 -5.03 15.04
CA SER A 123 12.88 -6.42 15.47
C SER A 123 11.77 -7.23 14.78
N LEU A 124 10.61 -6.61 14.54
CA LEU A 124 9.48 -7.25 13.87
C LEU A 124 9.74 -7.41 12.37
N ARG A 125 10.45 -6.45 11.76
CA ARG A 125 10.81 -6.50 10.34
C ARG A 125 11.75 -7.68 10.03
N ASP A 126 12.77 -7.88 10.85
CA ASP A 126 13.73 -8.97 10.64
C ASP A 126 13.09 -10.33 10.90
N LYS A 127 12.21 -10.39 11.91
CA LYS A 127 11.38 -11.56 12.17
C LYS A 127 10.44 -11.90 11.01
N VAL A 128 9.77 -10.92 10.39
CA VAL A 128 8.91 -11.16 9.21
C VAL A 128 9.74 -11.55 7.99
N LYS A 129 10.92 -10.95 7.78
CA LYS A 129 11.87 -11.37 6.74
C LYS A 129 12.25 -12.84 6.91
N GLN A 130 12.59 -13.24 8.14
CA GLN A 130 12.97 -14.61 8.44
C GLN A 130 11.81 -15.58 8.21
N ALA A 131 10.59 -15.22 8.63
CA ALA A 131 9.41 -16.03 8.39
C ALA A 131 9.12 -16.18 6.89
N ILE A 132 9.29 -15.12 6.08
CA ILE A 132 9.13 -15.16 4.62
C ILE A 132 10.18 -16.08 3.97
N SER A 133 11.43 -16.01 4.43
CA SER A 133 12.50 -16.90 3.94
C SER A 133 12.28 -18.39 4.25
N GLY A 134 11.41 -18.71 5.21
CA GLY A 134 11.01 -20.08 5.54
C GLY A 134 9.92 -20.65 4.65
N LEU A 135 9.27 -19.83 3.81
CA LEU A 135 8.22 -20.27 2.89
C LEU A 135 8.82 -20.94 1.66
N ALA A 136 7.97 -21.64 0.91
CA ALA A 136 8.35 -22.14 -0.41
C ALA A 136 8.94 -21.00 -1.27
N PRO A 137 10.06 -21.20 -2.00
CA PRO A 137 10.75 -20.14 -2.73
C PRO A 137 9.84 -19.36 -3.69
N GLU A 138 8.92 -20.08 -4.34
CA GLU A 138 7.94 -19.51 -5.26
C GLU A 138 6.91 -18.59 -4.60
N ILE A 139 6.70 -18.73 -3.29
CA ILE A 139 5.82 -17.89 -2.49
C ILE A 139 6.64 -16.73 -1.88
N SER A 140 7.85 -17.02 -1.38
CA SER A 140 8.77 -16.01 -0.84
C SER A 140 9.05 -14.93 -1.86
N ILE A 141 9.39 -15.28 -3.11
CA ILE A 141 9.70 -14.32 -4.17
C ILE A 141 8.49 -13.41 -4.48
N LEU A 142 7.28 -13.96 -4.53
CA LEU A 142 6.08 -13.16 -4.83
C LEU A 142 5.73 -12.21 -3.67
N LEU A 143 5.93 -12.66 -2.43
CA LEU A 143 5.83 -11.78 -1.26
C LEU A 143 6.98 -10.76 -1.26
N GLU A 144 8.17 -11.12 -1.67
CA GLU A 144 9.30 -10.20 -1.78
C GLU A 144 9.01 -9.05 -2.74
N GLU A 145 8.52 -9.39 -3.92
CA GLU A 145 8.16 -8.42 -4.94
C GLU A 145 6.96 -7.57 -4.54
N ALA A 146 5.97 -8.15 -3.87
CA ALA A 146 4.80 -7.41 -3.43
C ALA A 146 5.13 -6.38 -2.32
N TYR A 147 6.03 -6.74 -1.40
CA TYR A 147 6.26 -5.98 -0.16
C TYR A 147 7.54 -5.14 -0.18
N TRP A 148 8.61 -5.58 -0.85
CA TRP A 148 9.88 -4.85 -0.93
C TRP A 148 10.04 -4.13 -2.26
N SER A 149 9.74 -4.80 -3.37
CA SER A 149 9.79 -4.17 -4.70
C SER A 149 8.54 -3.33 -5.01
N GLY A 150 7.50 -3.45 -4.19
CA GLY A 150 6.27 -2.67 -4.39
C GLY A 150 5.56 -3.00 -5.70
N LEU A 151 5.58 -4.24 -6.19
CA LEU A 151 4.80 -4.65 -7.37
C LEU A 151 3.38 -5.09 -7.03
N SER A 152 2.37 -4.59 -7.74
CA SER A 152 1.00 -5.07 -7.58
C SER A 152 0.88 -6.53 -8.03
N GLN A 153 -0.18 -7.24 -7.62
CA GLN A 153 -0.38 -8.64 -8.01
C GLN A 153 -0.45 -8.83 -9.53
N SER A 154 -0.99 -7.85 -10.26
CA SER A 154 -1.03 -7.85 -11.73
C SER A 154 0.34 -7.55 -12.35
N GLU A 155 1.15 -6.70 -11.72
CA GLU A 155 2.53 -6.46 -12.15
C GLU A 155 3.44 -7.66 -11.88
N ILE A 156 3.25 -8.35 -10.76
CA ILE A 156 3.92 -9.61 -10.45
C ILE A 156 3.51 -10.69 -11.47
N ALA A 157 2.21 -10.80 -11.76
CA ALA A 157 1.70 -11.72 -12.78
C ALA A 157 2.37 -11.49 -14.13
N LYS A 158 2.51 -10.23 -14.55
CA LYS A 158 3.24 -9.86 -15.77
C LYS A 158 4.73 -10.17 -15.68
N LYS A 159 5.40 -9.80 -14.59
CA LYS A 159 6.85 -9.97 -14.39
C LYS A 159 7.28 -11.43 -14.44
N TYR A 160 6.49 -12.33 -13.84
CA TYR A 160 6.79 -13.77 -13.77
C TYR A 160 6.05 -14.60 -14.81
N ASN A 161 5.31 -13.97 -15.73
CA ASN A 161 4.45 -14.64 -16.71
C ASN A 161 3.51 -15.68 -16.07
N LEU A 162 2.91 -15.32 -14.93
CA LEU A 162 2.00 -16.16 -14.16
C LEU A 162 0.56 -15.68 -14.33
N PRO A 163 -0.45 -16.57 -14.32
CA PRO A 163 -1.84 -16.15 -14.23
C PRO A 163 -2.09 -15.33 -12.95
N LEU A 164 -2.86 -14.24 -13.06
CA LEU A 164 -3.20 -13.38 -11.91
C LEU A 164 -3.86 -14.17 -10.76
N GLY A 165 -4.68 -15.18 -11.09
CA GLY A 165 -5.28 -16.10 -10.11
C GLY A 165 -4.23 -16.91 -9.33
N THR A 166 -3.17 -17.34 -10.00
CA THR A 166 -2.05 -18.06 -9.39
C THR A 166 -1.27 -17.17 -8.42
N VAL A 167 -0.98 -15.94 -8.83
CA VAL A 167 -0.30 -14.95 -7.97
C VAL A 167 -1.15 -14.64 -6.73
N LYS A 168 -2.47 -14.42 -6.91
CA LYS A 168 -3.43 -14.20 -5.82
C LYS A 168 -3.45 -15.37 -4.83
N SER A 169 -3.53 -16.60 -5.35
CA SER A 169 -3.56 -17.81 -4.53
C SER A 169 -2.26 -17.99 -3.74
N ARG A 170 -1.10 -17.86 -4.40
CA ARG A 170 0.22 -18.02 -3.76
C ARG A 170 0.48 -16.96 -2.68
N ILE A 171 0.19 -15.69 -2.94
CA ILE A 171 0.33 -14.62 -1.96
C ILE A 171 -0.61 -14.86 -0.76
N ARG A 172 -1.86 -15.28 -1.01
CA ARG A 172 -2.80 -15.61 0.07
C ARG A 172 -2.32 -16.78 0.92
N SER A 173 -1.80 -17.84 0.31
CA SER A 173 -1.26 -19.01 1.02
C SER A 173 -0.06 -18.64 1.89
N GLY A 174 0.91 -17.92 1.32
CA GLY A 174 2.08 -17.44 2.08
C GLY A 174 1.68 -16.54 3.25
N LEU A 175 0.69 -15.67 3.06
CA LEU A 175 0.16 -14.85 4.14
C LEU A 175 -0.48 -15.64 5.28
N MET A 176 -1.25 -16.68 4.96
CA MET A 176 -1.85 -17.55 5.98
C MET A 176 -0.78 -18.29 6.77
N GLU A 177 0.27 -18.73 6.10
CA GLU A 177 1.42 -19.40 6.73
C GLU A 177 2.21 -18.45 7.64
N LEU A 178 2.48 -17.22 7.18
CA LEU A 178 3.07 -16.19 8.02
C LEU A 178 2.21 -15.87 9.24
N ARG A 179 0.88 -15.79 9.07
CA ARG A 179 -0.02 -15.52 10.20
C ARG A 179 0.01 -16.65 11.24
N ALA A 180 0.15 -17.90 10.79
CA ALA A 180 0.30 -19.04 11.68
C ALA A 180 1.64 -18.97 12.44
N SER A 181 2.76 -18.76 11.74
CA SER A 181 4.08 -18.66 12.38
C SER A 181 4.21 -17.47 13.33
N LEU A 182 3.49 -16.37 13.06
CA LEU A 182 3.48 -15.18 13.90
C LEU A 182 2.55 -15.31 15.13
N LYS A 183 1.52 -16.17 15.08
CA LYS A 183 0.64 -16.44 16.22
C LYS A 183 1.36 -17.20 17.34
N ASP A 184 2.30 -18.06 16.97
CA ASP A 184 3.12 -18.83 17.92
C ASP A 184 4.17 -17.96 18.65
N TRP A 185 4.25 -16.67 18.32
CA TRP A 185 5.13 -15.69 18.97
C TRP A 185 4.39 -14.80 20.00
N SER A 186 3.11 -15.10 20.28
CA SER A 186 2.30 -14.46 21.32
C SER A 186 2.44 -15.14 22.67
#